data_AF-A0A7S3AGQ2-F1
#
_entry.id   AF-A0A7S3AGQ2-F1
#
_cell.length_a   1.000
_cell.length_b   1.000
_cell.length_c   1.000
_cell.angle_alpha   90.00
_cell.angle_beta   90.00
_cell.angle_gamma   90.00
#
_symmetry.space_group_name_H-M   'P 1'
#
loop_
_entity.id
_entity.type
_entity.pdbx_description
1 polymer ?
#
loop_
_entity_poly.entity_id
_entity_poly.type
_entity_poly.pdbx_seq_one_letter_code
_entity_poly.pdbx_strand_id
1 'polypeptide(L)'
;RLLLRPGGVPTWLFRRTLSDAPKEGKEGKLSALNQALGNRYMNDPVQKKTVEKLADETAKGASFGDALRSGQVAMRSEKMDETWRVTLHRFLEAPTWTFDDFRKTLSDSLDETDNINAAQKAYLQFDKVVRGGDTKDNLEKMKTQLRHQIQLIDKLTPSEKRIPRLLTHEARVMLADELAITKAQVDEVIERYETHHAMHSWIKREHAAGRQLPESYDELMWMMTLRPTRAVSRLQKIQQGRMMPPDAQRRKRLYRRNRIR
;
A
#
# COMPACT_ATOMS: atom_id res chain seq x y z
N ARG A 1 6.95 3.35 45.97
CA ARG A 1 6.70 2.13 45.15
C ARG A 1 6.34 2.56 43.73
N LEU A 2 7.34 2.69 42.85
CA LEU A 2 7.13 2.94 41.41
C LEU A 2 7.15 1.58 40.71
N LEU A 3 5.98 1.16 40.22
CA LEU A 3 5.84 -0.06 39.43
C LEU A 3 6.38 0.20 38.02
N LEU A 4 7.62 -0.24 37.77
CA LEU A 4 8.20 -0.31 36.43
C LEU A 4 7.46 -1.41 35.63
N ARG A 5 6.77 -1.02 34.55
CA ARG A 5 6.34 -1.96 33.51
C ARG A 5 7.58 -2.45 32.74
N PRO A 6 7.76 -3.76 32.52
CA PRO A 6 8.88 -4.26 31.75
C PRO A 6 8.64 -4.00 30.25
N GLY A 7 9.59 -3.33 29.60
CA GLY A 7 9.72 -3.31 28.13
C GLY A 7 9.36 -2.01 27.41
N GLY A 8 8.96 -0.94 28.10
CA GLY A 8 8.79 0.38 27.48
C GLY A 8 9.98 1.27 27.80
N VAL A 9 10.76 1.68 26.80
CA VAL A 9 11.71 2.79 26.97
C VAL A 9 10.88 4.08 26.99
N PRO A 10 10.91 4.87 28.08
CA PRO A 10 10.17 6.12 28.17
C PRO A 10 10.62 7.14 27.10
N THR A 11 9.68 7.80 26.44
CA THR A 11 9.92 8.84 25.42
C THR A 11 10.75 10.04 25.89
N TRP A 12 10.81 10.29 27.20
CA TRP A 12 11.69 11.33 27.78
C TRP A 12 13.18 10.94 27.77
N LEU A 13 13.51 9.64 27.71
CA LEU A 13 14.89 9.18 27.56
C LEU A 13 15.44 9.50 26.17
N PHE A 14 14.64 9.30 25.12
CA PHE A 14 15.01 9.63 23.72
C PHE A 14 15.29 11.13 23.51
N ARG A 15 14.47 11.99 24.14
CA ARG A 15 14.63 13.44 24.04
C ARG A 15 15.89 13.93 24.74
N ARG A 16 16.32 13.23 25.80
CA ARG A 16 17.50 13.55 26.62
C ARG A 16 18.79 13.01 25.98
N THR A 17 18.77 11.81 25.41
CA THR A 17 19.95 11.24 24.71
C THR A 17 20.34 12.00 23.44
N LEU A 18 19.39 12.69 22.79
CA LEU A 18 19.65 13.51 21.60
C LEU A 18 19.96 14.98 21.90
N SER A 19 19.50 15.52 23.05
CA SER A 19 19.95 16.84 23.52
C SER A 19 21.38 16.80 24.05
N ASP A 20 21.80 15.65 24.57
CA ASP A 20 23.13 15.42 25.14
C ASP A 20 24.09 14.78 24.12
N ALA A 21 23.63 14.54 22.88
CA ALA A 21 24.48 14.02 21.81
C ALA A 21 25.55 15.08 21.46
N PRO A 22 26.84 14.71 21.40
CA PRO A 22 27.92 15.64 21.11
C PRO A 22 27.67 16.36 19.79
N LYS A 23 27.98 17.66 19.72
CA LYS A 23 27.86 18.51 18.52
C LYS A 23 28.79 18.08 17.36
N GLU A 24 29.42 16.92 17.47
CA GLU A 24 30.47 16.44 16.58
C GLU A 24 29.92 15.41 15.59
N GLY A 25 29.86 15.83 14.31
CA GLY A 25 29.81 14.95 13.15
C GLY A 25 28.53 14.14 12.90
N LYS A 26 28.33 13.75 11.64
CA LYS A 26 27.27 12.82 11.22
C LYS A 26 27.34 11.50 12.02
N GLU A 27 28.54 11.06 12.35
CA GLU A 27 28.82 9.80 13.06
C GLU A 27 28.37 9.81 14.52
N GLY A 28 28.52 10.93 15.24
CA GLY A 28 28.07 11.06 16.64
C GLY A 28 26.55 11.04 16.78
N LYS A 29 25.84 11.67 15.83
CA LYS A 29 24.37 11.65 15.78
C LYS A 29 23.82 10.29 15.34
N LEU A 30 24.48 9.63 14.38
CA LEU A 30 24.18 8.24 14.00
C LEU A 30 24.37 7.30 15.19
N SER A 31 25.45 7.45 15.97
CA SER A 31 25.72 6.65 17.17
C SER A 31 24.63 6.82 18.25
N ALA A 32 24.18 8.07 18.51
CA ALA A 32 23.10 8.34 19.46
C ALA A 32 21.75 7.78 19.01
N LEU A 33 21.43 7.89 17.71
CA LEU A 33 20.25 7.24 17.12
C LEU A 33 20.34 5.71 17.16
N ASN A 34 21.53 5.14 16.94
CA ASN A 34 21.80 3.71 17.02
C ASN A 34 21.64 3.18 18.46
N GLN A 35 22.11 3.93 19.46
CA GLN A 35 21.91 3.61 20.86
C GLN A 35 20.44 3.72 21.28
N ALA A 36 19.72 4.73 20.78
CA ALA A 36 18.33 4.96 21.14
C ALA A 36 17.38 3.96 20.47
N LEU A 37 17.61 3.65 19.19
CA LEU A 37 16.84 2.64 18.46
C LEU A 37 17.26 1.22 18.86
N GLY A 38 18.45 1.04 19.42
CA GLY A 38 18.98 -0.24 19.88
C GLY A 38 19.62 -1.05 18.74
N ASN A 39 20.75 -1.70 19.02
CA ASN A 39 21.53 -2.52 18.07
C ASN A 39 20.77 -3.73 17.45
N ARG A 40 19.45 -3.87 17.66
CA ARG A 40 18.62 -4.97 17.15
C ARG A 40 17.97 -4.70 15.78
N TYR A 41 18.10 -3.49 15.23
CA TYR A 41 17.33 -3.04 14.04
C TYR A 41 18.17 -2.82 12.76
N MET A 42 19.44 -3.24 12.75
CA MET A 42 20.39 -2.99 11.65
C MET A 42 20.50 -4.10 10.60
N ASN A 43 19.79 -5.22 10.74
CA ASN A 43 19.87 -6.33 9.77
C ASN A 43 18.94 -6.16 8.57
N ASP A 44 18.04 -5.17 8.59
CA ASP A 44 17.11 -4.89 7.49
C ASP A 44 17.65 -3.72 6.64
N PRO A 45 18.01 -3.94 5.36
CA PRO A 45 18.60 -2.91 4.50
C PRO A 45 17.70 -1.69 4.33
N VAL A 46 16.38 -1.87 4.42
CA VAL A 46 15.39 -0.79 4.33
C VAL A 46 15.48 0.11 5.56
N GLN A 47 15.62 -0.48 6.75
CA GLN A 47 15.68 0.29 8.00
C GLN A 47 16.99 1.08 8.11
N LYS A 48 18.10 0.52 7.64
CA LYS A 48 19.39 1.20 7.62
C LYS A 48 19.34 2.49 6.78
N LYS A 49 18.77 2.43 5.56
CA LYS A 49 18.60 3.62 4.70
C LYS A 49 17.67 4.67 5.28
N THR A 50 16.67 4.26 6.08
CA THR A 50 15.75 5.21 6.72
C THR A 50 16.42 5.98 7.85
N VAL A 51 17.30 5.32 8.63
CA VAL A 51 18.12 5.95 9.66
C VAL A 51 19.15 6.88 9.03
N GLU A 52 19.74 6.48 7.90
CA GLU A 52 20.65 7.34 7.11
C GLU A 52 19.94 8.60 6.60
N LYS A 53 18.72 8.47 6.04
CA LYS A 53 17.92 9.64 5.60
C LYS A 53 17.47 10.54 6.76
N LEU A 54 17.11 9.96 7.90
CA LEU A 54 16.81 10.69 9.15
C LEU A 54 18.03 11.48 9.63
N ALA A 55 19.21 10.87 9.61
CA ALA A 55 20.47 11.51 9.98
C ALA A 55 20.83 12.64 8.99
N ASP A 56 20.58 12.45 7.70
CA ASP A 56 20.86 13.46 6.69
C ASP A 56 19.91 14.66 6.75
N GLU A 57 18.62 14.46 7.04
CA GLU A 57 17.68 15.58 7.18
C GLU A 57 17.83 16.34 8.50
N THR A 58 18.13 15.63 9.60
CA THR A 58 18.48 16.29 10.87
C THR A 58 19.82 17.03 10.76
N ALA A 59 20.76 16.57 9.92
CA ALA A 59 21.99 17.31 9.60
C ALA A 59 21.74 18.57 8.75
N LYS A 60 20.68 18.58 7.93
CA LYS A 60 20.23 19.75 7.15
C LYS A 60 19.42 20.77 7.96
N GLY A 61 19.25 20.55 9.27
CA GLY A 61 18.52 21.45 10.16
C GLY A 61 17.00 21.26 10.15
N ALA A 62 16.48 20.19 9.55
CA ALA A 62 15.06 19.86 9.63
C ALA A 62 14.66 19.54 11.08
N SER A 63 13.43 19.88 11.44
CA SER A 63 12.88 19.47 12.73
C SER A 63 12.84 17.94 12.79
N PHE A 64 13.01 17.37 13.99
CA PHE A 64 12.95 15.91 14.17
C PHE A 64 11.64 15.31 13.61
N GLY A 65 10.54 16.05 13.71
CA GLY A 65 9.26 15.63 13.14
C GLY A 65 9.26 15.53 11.61
N ASP A 66 9.92 16.46 10.93
CA ASP A 66 9.99 16.47 9.46
C ASP A 66 10.99 15.42 8.93
N ALA A 67 12.16 15.30 9.59
CA ALA A 67 13.14 14.27 9.28
C ALA A 67 12.60 12.84 9.50
N LEU A 68 11.68 12.68 10.46
CA LEU A 68 11.04 11.39 10.72
C LEU A 68 9.95 11.08 9.69
N ARG A 69 9.21 12.09 9.20
CA ARG A 69 8.25 11.90 8.10
C ARG A 69 8.94 11.51 6.80
N SER A 70 10.05 12.16 6.45
CA SER A 70 10.81 11.83 5.24
C SER A 70 11.45 10.44 5.32
N GLY A 71 12.01 10.07 6.47
CA GLY A 71 12.48 8.71 6.75
C GLY A 71 11.36 7.67 6.57
N GLN A 72 10.14 7.96 7.02
CA GLN A 72 8.98 7.08 6.80
C GLN A 72 8.53 7.03 5.33
N VAL A 73 8.55 8.14 4.61
CA VAL A 73 8.22 8.15 3.17
C VAL A 73 9.20 7.28 2.40
N ALA A 74 10.51 7.41 2.69
CA ALA A 74 11.54 6.57 2.10
C ALA A 74 11.39 5.09 2.46
N MET A 75 11.03 4.78 3.71
CA MET A 75 10.77 3.41 4.13
C MET A 75 9.60 2.79 3.37
N ARG A 76 8.53 3.59 3.18
CA ARG A 76 7.33 3.14 2.46
C ARG A 76 7.63 2.93 1.00
N SER A 77 8.37 3.82 0.34
CA SER A 77 8.75 3.64 -1.06
C SER A 77 9.57 2.36 -1.24
N GLU A 78 10.57 2.13 -0.39
CA GLU A 78 11.42 0.94 -0.50
C GLU A 78 10.66 -0.37 -0.23
N LYS A 79 9.74 -0.37 0.75
CA LYS A 79 8.86 -1.52 0.95
C LYS A 79 7.94 -1.75 -0.24
N MET A 80 7.41 -0.69 -0.84
CA MET A 80 6.59 -0.78 -2.04
C MET A 80 7.38 -1.30 -3.23
N ASP A 81 8.66 -0.93 -3.36
CA ASP A 81 9.53 -1.43 -4.42
C ASP A 81 9.86 -2.92 -4.23
N GLU A 82 10.07 -3.37 -2.99
CA GLU A 82 10.32 -4.78 -2.71
C GLU A 82 9.06 -5.63 -2.96
N THR A 83 7.89 -5.18 -2.47
CA THR A 83 6.62 -5.87 -2.78
C THR A 83 6.31 -5.81 -4.27
N TRP A 84 6.68 -4.72 -4.95
CA TRP A 84 6.55 -4.59 -6.39
C TRP A 84 7.38 -5.64 -7.14
N ARG A 85 8.64 -5.84 -6.77
CA ARG A 85 9.48 -6.88 -7.40
C ARG A 85 8.86 -8.27 -7.27
N VAL A 86 8.42 -8.63 -6.07
CA VAL A 86 7.72 -9.91 -5.83
C VAL A 86 6.48 -10.02 -6.71
N THR A 87 5.70 -8.94 -6.80
CA THR A 87 4.48 -8.89 -7.62
C THR A 87 4.79 -8.99 -9.11
N LEU A 88 5.86 -8.35 -9.59
CA LEU A 88 6.34 -8.40 -10.97
C LEU A 88 6.74 -9.82 -11.35
N HIS A 89 7.50 -10.52 -10.49
CA HIS A 89 7.84 -11.92 -10.71
C HIS A 89 6.59 -12.80 -10.81
N ARG A 90 5.64 -12.64 -9.89
CA ARG A 90 4.34 -13.36 -9.95
C ARG A 90 3.60 -13.11 -11.27
N PHE A 91 3.57 -11.86 -11.74
CA PHE A 91 2.93 -11.53 -13.02
C PHE A 91 3.63 -12.11 -14.24
N LEU A 92 4.96 -12.24 -14.21
CA LEU A 92 5.72 -12.86 -15.29
C LEU A 92 5.48 -14.36 -15.36
N GLU A 93 5.41 -15.03 -14.21
CA GLU A 93 5.15 -16.48 -14.13
C GLU A 93 3.71 -16.82 -14.51
N ALA A 94 2.73 -16.04 -14.03
CA ALA A 94 1.31 -16.32 -14.27
C ALA A 94 0.94 -16.14 -15.75
N PRO A 95 0.48 -17.18 -16.48
CA PRO A 95 0.09 -17.03 -17.89
C PRO A 95 -1.15 -16.14 -18.03
N THR A 96 -2.08 -16.24 -17.09
CA THR A 96 -3.32 -15.46 -16.99
C THR A 96 -3.47 -14.94 -15.57
N TRP A 97 -4.12 -13.78 -15.41
CA TRP A 97 -4.46 -13.24 -14.10
C TRP A 97 -5.96 -13.40 -13.83
N THR A 98 -6.30 -14.21 -12.83
CA THR A 98 -7.68 -14.56 -12.46
C THR A 98 -8.03 -14.07 -11.05
N PHE A 99 -9.33 -14.12 -10.69
CA PHE A 99 -9.74 -13.82 -9.31
C PHE A 99 -9.16 -14.79 -8.29
N ASP A 100 -8.85 -16.02 -8.69
CA ASP A 100 -8.27 -17.00 -7.77
C ASP A 100 -6.80 -16.65 -7.47
N ASP A 101 -6.05 -16.12 -8.45
CA ASP A 101 -4.70 -15.57 -8.23
C ASP A 101 -4.73 -14.32 -7.34
N PHE A 102 -5.72 -13.45 -7.57
CA PHE A 102 -5.96 -12.27 -6.74
C PHE A 102 -6.33 -12.66 -5.31
N ARG A 103 -7.21 -13.66 -5.13
CA ARG A 103 -7.56 -14.22 -3.82
C ARG A 103 -6.32 -14.77 -3.11
N LYS A 104 -5.45 -15.49 -3.81
CA LYS A 104 -4.20 -16.01 -3.26
C LYS A 104 -3.29 -14.88 -2.77
N THR A 105 -3.21 -13.79 -3.53
CA THR A 105 -2.43 -12.61 -3.12
C THR A 105 -2.97 -11.99 -1.83
N LEU A 106 -4.30 -11.95 -1.67
CA LEU A 106 -4.95 -11.48 -0.44
C LEU A 106 -4.77 -12.45 0.73
N SER A 107 -4.78 -13.77 0.50
CA SER A 107 -4.51 -14.75 1.56
C SER A 107 -3.06 -14.70 2.03
N ASP A 108 -2.10 -14.59 1.10
CA ASP A 108 -0.69 -14.42 1.46
C ASP A 108 -0.50 -13.17 2.31
N SER A 109 -1.16 -12.07 1.93
CA SER A 109 -1.14 -10.83 2.72
C SER A 109 -1.78 -11.00 4.10
N LEU A 110 -2.84 -11.79 4.22
CA LEU A 110 -3.48 -12.09 5.50
C LEU A 110 -2.53 -12.90 6.40
N ASP A 111 -1.88 -13.93 5.85
CA ASP A 111 -0.92 -14.78 6.56
C ASP A 111 0.32 -13.98 7.01
N GLU A 112 0.80 -13.05 6.17
CA GLU A 112 1.85 -12.10 6.55
C GLU A 112 1.40 -11.19 7.71
N THR A 113 0.14 -10.73 7.72
CA THR A 113 -0.40 -9.95 8.83
C THR A 113 -0.64 -10.76 10.11
N ASP A 114 -0.82 -12.08 10.00
CA ASP A 114 -0.90 -12.98 11.15
C ASP A 114 0.49 -13.27 11.73
N ASN A 115 1.51 -13.35 10.89
CA ASN A 115 2.90 -13.64 11.27
C ASN A 115 3.78 -12.40 11.51
N ILE A 116 3.19 -11.26 11.84
CA ILE A 116 3.92 -10.01 12.08
C ILE A 116 4.94 -10.21 13.22
N ASN A 117 6.22 -10.16 12.84
CA ASN A 117 7.35 -10.35 13.75
C ASN A 117 7.44 -9.20 14.78
N ALA A 118 8.12 -9.42 15.91
CA ALA A 118 8.25 -8.45 17.01
C ALA A 118 8.79 -7.07 16.54
N ALA A 119 9.66 -7.05 15.52
CA ALA A 119 10.18 -5.82 14.92
C ALA A 119 9.11 -5.02 14.16
N GLN A 120 8.21 -5.69 13.44
CA GLN A 120 7.09 -5.05 12.74
C GLN A 120 6.00 -4.58 13.73
N LYS A 121 5.81 -5.30 14.85
CA LYS A 121 4.97 -4.84 15.97
C LYS A 121 5.55 -3.59 16.64
N ALA A 122 6.87 -3.52 16.83
CA ALA A 122 7.54 -2.33 17.35
C ALA A 122 7.36 -1.13 16.40
N TYR A 123 7.45 -1.33 15.08
CA TYR A 123 7.19 -0.27 14.09
C TYR A 123 5.76 0.27 14.15
N LEU A 124 4.76 -0.61 14.26
CA LEU A 124 3.38 -0.18 14.44
C LEU A 124 3.23 0.60 15.74
N GLN A 125 3.87 0.16 16.82
CA GLN A 125 3.94 0.92 18.08
C GLN A 125 4.67 2.27 17.94
N PHE A 126 5.58 2.44 16.98
CA PHE A 126 6.13 3.75 16.65
C PHE A 126 5.13 4.60 15.85
N ASP A 127 4.37 4.03 14.92
CA ASP A 127 3.30 4.74 14.19
C ASP A 127 2.19 5.24 15.15
N LYS A 128 1.93 4.49 16.25
CA LYS A 128 1.06 4.91 17.38
C LYS A 128 1.46 6.25 17.99
N VAL A 129 2.77 6.48 18.15
CA VAL A 129 3.31 7.67 18.82
C VAL A 129 3.14 8.91 17.94
N VAL A 130 3.13 8.75 16.61
CA VAL A 130 3.08 9.87 15.65
C VAL A 130 1.65 10.17 15.17
N ARG A 131 0.81 9.14 14.96
CA ARG A 131 -0.54 9.30 14.42
C ARG A 131 -1.66 9.30 15.46
N GLY A 132 -1.38 8.89 16.70
CA GLY A 132 -2.39 8.82 17.77
C GLY A 132 -3.49 7.80 17.45
N GLY A 133 -3.24 6.52 17.75
CA GLY A 133 -4.25 5.47 17.61
C GLY A 133 -3.77 4.12 18.12
N ASP A 134 -4.68 3.26 18.57
CA ASP A 134 -4.33 1.93 19.05
C ASP A 134 -3.93 0.99 17.88
N THR A 135 -2.71 0.45 17.97
CA THR A 135 -2.11 -0.36 16.90
C THR A 135 -2.72 -1.72 16.75
N LYS A 136 -3.29 -2.25 17.83
CA LYS A 136 -4.03 -3.51 17.82
C LYS A 136 -5.30 -3.35 16.98
N ASP A 137 -6.05 -2.30 17.22
CA ASP A 137 -7.30 -2.00 16.51
C ASP A 137 -7.05 -1.79 15.02
N ASN A 138 -5.95 -1.13 14.64
CA ASN A 138 -5.61 -0.94 13.23
C ASN A 138 -5.23 -2.25 12.52
N LEU A 139 -4.45 -3.11 13.19
CA LEU A 139 -4.13 -4.44 12.64
C LEU A 139 -5.37 -5.32 12.51
N GLU A 140 -6.23 -5.31 13.52
CA GLU A 140 -7.49 -6.07 13.47
C GLU A 140 -8.40 -5.55 12.36
N LYS A 141 -8.50 -4.23 12.18
CA LYS A 141 -9.21 -3.62 11.05
C LYS A 141 -8.64 -4.04 9.70
N MET A 142 -7.32 -4.11 9.56
CA MET A 142 -6.69 -4.59 8.32
C MET A 142 -7.02 -6.05 8.05
N LYS A 143 -6.96 -6.91 9.08
CA LYS A 143 -7.30 -8.33 8.97
C LYS A 143 -8.77 -8.53 8.62
N THR A 144 -9.68 -7.80 9.26
CA THR A 144 -11.12 -7.89 8.95
C THR A 144 -11.38 -7.43 7.52
N GLN A 145 -10.76 -6.33 7.08
CA GLN A 145 -10.83 -5.89 5.69
C GLN A 145 -10.37 -6.98 4.73
N LEU A 146 -9.17 -7.56 4.91
CA LEU A 146 -8.67 -8.63 4.04
C LEU A 146 -9.60 -9.85 4.02
N ARG A 147 -10.14 -10.25 5.18
CA ARG A 147 -11.11 -11.35 5.26
C ARG A 147 -12.39 -11.05 4.50
N HIS A 148 -12.94 -9.84 4.61
CA HIS A 148 -14.12 -9.43 3.84
C HIS A 148 -13.85 -9.45 2.33
N GLN A 149 -12.65 -9.05 1.90
CA GLN A 149 -12.28 -9.09 0.48
C GLN A 149 -12.21 -10.53 -0.04
N ILE A 150 -11.62 -11.46 0.73
CA ILE A 150 -11.57 -12.88 0.38
C ILE A 150 -12.98 -13.48 0.32
N GLN A 151 -13.81 -13.21 1.33
CA GLN A 151 -15.20 -13.68 1.37
C GLN A 151 -16.02 -13.16 0.18
N LEU A 152 -15.84 -11.91 -0.20
CA LEU A 152 -16.48 -11.33 -1.38
C LEU A 152 -16.09 -12.10 -2.64
N ILE A 153 -14.80 -12.41 -2.83
CA ILE A 153 -14.33 -13.16 -4.00
C ILE A 153 -14.90 -14.60 -4.00
N ASP A 154 -15.02 -15.22 -2.83
CA ASP A 154 -15.59 -16.56 -2.68
C ASP A 154 -17.09 -16.63 -3.00
N LYS A 155 -17.81 -15.51 -2.83
CA LYS A 155 -19.23 -15.39 -3.19
C LYS A 155 -19.48 -15.13 -4.67
N LEU A 156 -18.47 -14.70 -5.43
CA LEU A 156 -18.62 -14.47 -6.86
C LEU A 156 -18.82 -15.78 -7.62
N THR A 157 -19.82 -15.81 -8.48
CA THR A 157 -20.03 -16.94 -9.39
C THR A 157 -18.90 -17.03 -10.42
N PRO A 158 -18.63 -18.20 -11.03
CA PRO A 158 -17.60 -18.33 -12.05
C PRO A 158 -17.78 -17.38 -13.24
N SER A 159 -19.03 -17.08 -13.61
CA SER A 159 -19.38 -16.13 -14.66
C SER A 159 -19.00 -14.69 -14.29
N GLU A 160 -19.28 -14.28 -13.04
CA GLU A 160 -18.91 -12.97 -12.51
C GLU A 160 -17.40 -12.84 -12.31
N LYS A 161 -16.71 -13.91 -11.90
CA LYS A 161 -15.24 -13.94 -11.83
C LYS A 161 -14.62 -13.74 -13.21
N ARG A 162 -15.16 -14.36 -14.26
CA ARG A 162 -14.64 -14.17 -15.63
C ARG A 162 -14.84 -12.74 -16.12
N ILE A 163 -15.98 -12.13 -15.81
CA ILE A 163 -16.33 -10.79 -16.28
C ILE A 163 -16.95 -9.98 -15.13
N PRO A 164 -16.14 -9.42 -14.21
CA PRO A 164 -16.65 -8.74 -13.01
C PRO A 164 -17.43 -7.46 -13.32
N ARG A 165 -17.40 -7.00 -14.57
CA ARG A 165 -18.24 -5.88 -15.02
C ARG A 165 -19.70 -6.24 -15.26
N LEU A 166 -20.01 -7.52 -15.40
CA LEU A 166 -21.40 -7.98 -15.54
C LEU A 166 -22.17 -7.90 -14.22
N LEU A 167 -21.46 -7.74 -13.09
CA LEU A 167 -22.09 -7.44 -11.80
C LEU A 167 -22.87 -6.13 -11.90
N THR A 168 -24.20 -6.27 -11.96
CA THR A 168 -25.15 -5.16 -11.97
C THR A 168 -25.08 -4.38 -10.67
N HIS A 169 -25.66 -3.17 -10.68
CA HIS A 169 -25.77 -2.37 -9.47
C HIS A 169 -26.47 -3.14 -8.34
N GLU A 170 -27.57 -3.80 -8.66
CA GLU A 170 -28.39 -4.58 -7.73
C GLU A 170 -27.62 -5.76 -7.15
N ALA A 171 -26.91 -6.54 -7.99
CA ALA A 171 -26.09 -7.66 -7.52
C ALA A 171 -25.00 -7.20 -6.54
N ARG A 172 -24.38 -6.04 -6.78
CA ARG A 172 -23.38 -5.47 -5.85
C ARG A 172 -23.98 -5.01 -4.53
N VAL A 173 -25.21 -4.50 -4.54
CA VAL A 173 -25.93 -4.14 -3.30
C VAL A 173 -26.29 -5.40 -2.53
N MET A 174 -26.82 -6.43 -3.20
CA MET A 174 -27.14 -7.70 -2.55
C MET A 174 -25.92 -8.37 -1.91
N LEU A 175 -24.78 -8.39 -2.61
CA LEU A 175 -23.51 -8.91 -2.05
C LEU A 175 -23.03 -8.08 -0.86
N ALA A 176 -23.23 -6.77 -0.91
CA ALA A 176 -22.87 -5.87 0.19
C ALA A 176 -23.73 -6.16 1.43
N ASP A 177 -25.04 -6.31 1.24
CA ASP A 177 -25.99 -6.62 2.31
C ASP A 177 -25.71 -8.01 2.92
N GLU A 178 -25.44 -9.02 2.09
CA GLU A 178 -25.14 -10.38 2.56
C GLU A 178 -23.87 -10.46 3.42
N LEU A 179 -22.85 -9.67 3.09
CA LEU A 179 -21.56 -9.65 3.80
C LEU A 179 -21.49 -8.57 4.88
N ALA A 180 -22.59 -7.83 5.11
CA ALA A 180 -22.63 -6.67 6.00
C ALA A 180 -21.52 -5.63 5.72
N ILE A 181 -21.20 -5.43 4.44
CA ILE A 181 -20.25 -4.44 3.95
C ILE A 181 -20.96 -3.37 3.14
N THR A 182 -20.25 -2.30 2.80
CA THR A 182 -20.79 -1.25 1.93
C THR A 182 -20.59 -1.59 0.46
N LYS A 183 -21.50 -1.15 -0.40
CA LYS A 183 -21.31 -1.23 -1.86
C LYS A 183 -19.98 -0.62 -2.33
N ALA A 184 -19.54 0.45 -1.67
CA ALA A 184 -18.26 1.09 -1.98
C ALA A 184 -17.07 0.13 -1.79
N GLN A 185 -17.11 -0.72 -0.76
CA GLN A 185 -16.10 -1.75 -0.52
C GLN A 185 -16.15 -2.85 -1.59
N VAL A 186 -17.33 -3.23 -2.06
CA VAL A 186 -17.47 -4.17 -3.19
C VAL A 186 -16.86 -3.58 -4.47
N ASP A 187 -17.21 -2.33 -4.78
CA ASP A 187 -16.68 -1.60 -5.94
C ASP A 187 -15.14 -1.48 -5.86
N GLU A 188 -14.61 -1.23 -4.66
CA GLU A 188 -13.17 -1.14 -4.42
C GLU A 188 -12.44 -2.45 -4.69
N VAL A 189 -12.97 -3.60 -4.26
CA VAL A 189 -12.35 -4.91 -4.52
C VAL A 189 -12.31 -5.22 -6.01
N ILE A 190 -13.42 -4.96 -6.71
CA ILE A 190 -13.50 -5.15 -8.16
C ILE A 190 -12.48 -4.25 -8.87
N GLU A 191 -12.37 -2.98 -8.45
CA GLU A 191 -11.42 -2.03 -9.02
C GLU A 191 -9.95 -2.41 -8.76
N ARG A 192 -9.63 -2.88 -7.55
CA ARG A 192 -8.30 -3.42 -7.23
C ARG A 192 -7.95 -4.59 -8.13
N TYR A 193 -8.87 -5.54 -8.33
CA TYR A 193 -8.66 -6.65 -9.26
C TYR A 193 -8.44 -6.16 -10.69
N GLU A 194 -9.29 -5.25 -11.19
CA GLU A 194 -9.16 -4.71 -12.56
C GLU A 194 -7.82 -3.99 -12.76
N THR A 195 -7.32 -3.32 -11.71
CA THR A 195 -6.01 -2.67 -11.69
C THR A 195 -4.88 -3.68 -11.85
N HIS A 196 -4.88 -4.76 -11.05
CA HIS A 196 -3.87 -5.82 -11.15
C HIS A 196 -3.94 -6.53 -12.51
N HIS A 197 -5.15 -6.81 -13.01
CA HIS A 197 -5.34 -7.38 -14.35
C HIS A 197 -4.77 -6.46 -15.44
N ALA A 198 -4.95 -5.15 -15.33
CA ALA A 198 -4.39 -4.21 -16.30
C ALA A 198 -2.85 -4.16 -16.24
N MET A 199 -2.28 -4.16 -15.03
CA MET A 199 -0.83 -4.26 -14.83
C MET A 199 -0.27 -5.55 -15.44
N HIS A 200 -0.84 -6.71 -15.11
CA HIS A 200 -0.46 -8.01 -15.69
C HIS A 200 -0.50 -7.98 -17.22
N SER A 201 -1.60 -7.51 -17.80
CA SER A 201 -1.74 -7.43 -19.26
C SER A 201 -0.70 -6.53 -19.93
N TRP A 202 -0.28 -5.46 -19.24
CA TRP A 202 0.73 -4.53 -19.73
C TRP A 202 2.13 -5.15 -19.63
N ILE A 203 2.47 -5.74 -18.48
CA ILE A 203 3.76 -6.40 -18.24
C ILE A 203 3.97 -7.55 -19.23
N LYS A 204 2.98 -8.41 -19.43
CA LYS A 204 3.05 -9.50 -20.40
C LYS A 204 3.33 -9.00 -21.82
N ARG A 205 2.69 -7.90 -22.22
CA ARG A 205 2.91 -7.28 -23.53
C ARG A 205 4.33 -6.74 -23.66
N GLU A 206 4.82 -5.99 -22.67
CA GLU A 206 6.16 -5.41 -22.74
C GLU A 206 7.25 -6.48 -22.66
N HIS A 207 7.08 -7.50 -21.82
CA HIS A 207 7.98 -8.65 -21.74
C HIS A 207 8.03 -9.43 -23.07
N ALA A 208 6.87 -9.70 -23.68
CA ALA A 208 6.80 -10.34 -24.99
C ALA A 208 7.43 -9.49 -26.12
N ALA A 209 7.45 -8.16 -25.96
CA ALA A 209 8.11 -7.24 -26.87
C ALA A 209 9.62 -7.08 -26.60
N GLY A 210 10.19 -7.77 -25.62
CA GLY A 210 11.61 -7.69 -25.25
C GLY A 210 12.03 -6.34 -24.68
N ARG A 211 11.08 -5.57 -24.12
CA ARG A 211 11.36 -4.24 -23.57
C ARG A 211 11.70 -4.32 -22.09
N GLN A 212 12.39 -3.28 -21.60
CA GLN A 212 12.68 -3.16 -20.18
C GLN A 212 11.38 -3.08 -19.37
N LEU A 213 11.35 -3.89 -18.30
CA LEU A 213 10.28 -3.87 -17.32
C LEU A 213 10.55 -2.80 -16.26
N PRO A 214 9.50 -2.21 -15.68
CA PRO A 214 9.65 -1.17 -14.67
C PRO A 214 10.29 -1.72 -13.39
N GLU A 215 11.23 -0.96 -12.84
CA GLU A 215 11.96 -1.30 -11.62
C GLU A 215 11.19 -0.94 -10.36
N SER A 216 10.26 0.01 -10.47
CA SER A 216 9.41 0.51 -9.37
C SER A 216 7.94 0.57 -9.77
N TYR A 217 7.08 0.61 -8.75
CA TYR A 217 5.63 0.78 -8.96
C TYR A 217 5.29 2.14 -9.60
N ASP A 218 5.99 3.20 -9.21
CA ASP A 218 5.74 4.54 -9.76
C ASP A 218 6.14 4.62 -11.24
N GLU A 219 7.26 4.00 -11.61
CA GLU A 219 7.68 3.87 -13.00
C GLU A 219 6.65 3.08 -13.82
N LEU A 220 6.15 1.95 -13.30
CA LEU A 220 5.08 1.20 -13.94
C LEU A 220 3.88 2.11 -14.25
N MET A 221 3.39 2.84 -13.25
CA MET A 221 2.23 3.70 -13.39
C MET A 221 2.46 4.78 -14.46
N TRP A 222 3.64 5.40 -14.46
CA TRP A 222 4.03 6.36 -15.50
C TRP A 222 4.11 5.70 -16.89
N MET A 223 4.77 4.56 -17.05
CA MET A 223 4.88 3.86 -18.33
C MET A 223 3.52 3.40 -18.87
N MET A 224 2.61 2.99 -17.99
CA MET A 224 1.22 2.66 -18.34
C MET A 224 0.47 3.87 -18.89
N THR A 225 0.81 5.10 -18.47
CA THR A 225 0.22 6.31 -19.08
C THR A 225 0.72 6.57 -20.49
N LEU A 226 1.99 6.31 -20.76
CA LEU A 226 2.60 6.53 -22.08
C LEU A 226 2.14 5.51 -23.11
N ARG A 227 2.04 4.24 -22.71
CA ARG A 227 1.70 3.13 -23.61
C ARG A 227 0.58 2.28 -23.01
N PRO A 228 -0.66 2.79 -22.94
CA PRO A 228 -1.72 2.05 -22.30
C PRO A 228 -2.10 0.81 -23.13
N THR A 229 -2.38 -0.32 -22.47
CA THR A 229 -3.13 -1.42 -23.10
C THR A 229 -4.62 -1.07 -23.13
N ARG A 230 -5.43 -1.88 -23.82
CA ARG A 230 -6.91 -1.75 -23.76
C ARG A 230 -7.44 -1.81 -22.33
N ALA A 231 -6.82 -2.61 -21.46
CA ALA A 231 -7.19 -2.70 -20.05
C ALA A 231 -6.84 -1.40 -19.31
N VAL A 232 -5.61 -0.88 -19.51
CA VAL A 232 -5.15 0.38 -18.91
C VAL A 232 -5.97 1.58 -19.38
N SER A 233 -6.19 1.75 -20.68
CA SER A 233 -7.00 2.85 -21.22
C SER A 233 -8.42 2.85 -20.64
N ARG A 234 -8.94 1.66 -20.31
CA ARG A 234 -10.27 1.52 -19.73
C ARG A 234 -10.29 1.96 -18.26
N LEU A 235 -9.30 1.54 -17.47
CA LEU A 235 -9.14 2.03 -16.09
C LEU A 235 -8.98 3.54 -16.03
N GLN A 236 -8.14 4.11 -16.90
CA GLN A 236 -7.95 5.56 -17.00
C GLN A 236 -9.27 6.28 -17.31
N LYS A 237 -10.11 5.74 -18.19
CA LYS A 237 -11.45 6.32 -18.47
C LYS A 237 -12.38 6.28 -17.27
N ILE A 238 -12.30 5.23 -16.43
CA ILE A 238 -13.09 5.13 -15.20
C ILE A 238 -12.62 6.17 -14.19
N GLN A 239 -11.31 6.28 -13.98
CA GLN A 239 -10.71 7.25 -13.06
C GLN A 239 -10.97 8.70 -13.50
N GLN A 240 -10.75 9.03 -14.77
CA GLN A 240 -11.10 10.34 -15.35
C GLN A 240 -12.60 10.63 -15.22
N GLY A 241 -13.43 9.59 -15.33
CA GLY A 241 -14.87 9.64 -15.09
C GLY A 241 -15.22 10.21 -13.71
N ARG A 242 -14.50 9.77 -12.68
CA ARG A 242 -14.68 10.19 -11.28
C ARG A 242 -14.10 11.58 -11.01
N MET A 243 -12.99 11.92 -11.64
CA MET A 243 -12.33 13.23 -11.48
C MET A 243 -13.04 14.37 -12.22
N MET A 244 -13.93 14.06 -13.17
CA MET A 244 -14.72 15.11 -13.83
C MET A 244 -15.65 15.80 -12.83
N PRO A 245 -15.73 17.14 -12.85
CA PRO A 245 -16.70 17.89 -12.07
C PRO A 245 -18.14 17.39 -12.32
N PRO A 246 -19.04 17.44 -11.31
CA PRO A 246 -20.42 16.98 -11.45
C PRO A 246 -21.14 17.57 -12.68
N ASP A 247 -20.87 18.85 -12.98
CA ASP A 247 -21.43 19.54 -14.14
C ASP A 247 -20.92 18.98 -15.47
N ALA A 248 -19.64 18.62 -15.55
CA ALA A 248 -19.06 17.99 -16.73
C ALA A 248 -19.63 16.57 -16.94
N GLN A 249 -19.85 15.82 -15.87
CA GLN A 249 -20.52 14.51 -15.93
C GLN A 249 -21.97 14.65 -16.41
N ARG A 250 -22.71 15.64 -15.91
CA ARG A 250 -24.10 15.93 -16.32
C ARG A 250 -24.18 16.31 -17.80
N ARG A 251 -23.30 17.19 -18.28
CA ARG A 251 -23.19 17.57 -19.71
C ARG A 251 -22.88 16.36 -20.60
N LYS A 252 -21.96 15.48 -20.17
CA LYS A 252 -21.62 14.25 -20.90
C LYS A 252 -22.80 13.29 -21.00
N ARG A 253 -23.60 13.14 -19.94
CA ARG A 253 -24.84 12.33 -19.95
C ARG A 253 -25.89 12.92 -20.90
N LEU A 254 -26.10 14.24 -20.85
CA LEU A 254 -27.02 14.96 -21.75
C LEU A 254 -26.61 14.81 -23.22
N TYR A 255 -25.31 15.01 -23.53
CA TYR A 255 -24.79 14.84 -24.89
C TYR A 255 -24.98 13.41 -25.42
N ARG A 256 -24.73 12.39 -24.58
CA ARG A 256 -24.98 10.98 -24.97
C ARG A 256 -26.46 10.70 -25.21
N ARG A 257 -27.36 11.23 -24.37
CA ARG A 257 -28.81 11.07 -24.53
C ARG A 257 -29.31 11.70 -25.84
N ASN A 258 -28.73 12.83 -26.22
CA ASN A 258 -29.12 13.55 -27.44
C ASN A 258 -28.51 12.96 -28.73
N ARG A 259 -27.43 12.17 -28.63
CA ARG A 259 -26.78 11.51 -29.78
C ARG A 259 -27.42 10.17 -30.17
N ILE A 260 -28.24 9.59 -29.29
CA ILE A 260 -28.95 8.31 -29.53
C ILE A 260 -30.36 8.56 -30.11
N ARG A 261 -30.77 9.82 -30.22
CA ARG A 261 -31.90 10.25 -31.07
C ARG A 261 -31.38 10.66 -32.43
#